data_AF-A0A7C9JEH8-F1
#
_entry.id   AF-A0A7C9JEH8-F1
#
_cell.length_a   1.000
_cell.length_b   1.000
_cell.length_c   1.000
_cell.angle_alpha   90.00
_cell.angle_beta   90.00
_cell.angle_gamma   90.00
#
_symmetry.space_group_name_H-M   'P 1'
#
loop_
_entity.id
_entity.type
_entity.pdbx_description
1 polymer ?
#
loop_
_entity_poly.entity_id
_entity_poly.type
_entity_poly.pdbx_seq_one_letter_code
_entity_poly.pdbx_strand_id
1 'polypeptide(L)'
;MIEVLWHGRGGQGAFTAARLLGAAASLEEGSYALAFPSFGPERRGAPMRAFTKMDGRPIGDRSAITQADFVVYLDETLLDDGWESELKPGGLVLVNSTQPASAFGDGRIVPLDADGISSRYLGRPIPNTVFLGALCALCDRVDEQALGQAVRAGMPAKLHEGNLAIVAAAAQAVRAMDAAAAFEGDLAGPDSSAAADLVDAVGCRG
;
A
#
# COMPACT_ATOMS: atom_id res chain seq x y z
N MET A 1 -1.66 -17.63 -2.03
CA MET A 1 -2.34 -16.70 -1.11
C MET A 1 -1.58 -15.38 -1.01
N ILE A 2 -2.29 -14.28 -1.26
CA ILE A 2 -1.83 -12.91 -1.01
C ILE A 2 -2.46 -12.44 0.30
N GLU A 3 -1.65 -11.82 1.14
CA GLU A 3 -2.03 -11.36 2.47
C GLU A 3 -1.73 -9.87 2.62
N VAL A 4 -2.73 -9.12 3.10
CA VAL A 4 -2.62 -7.69 3.39
C VAL A 4 -2.91 -7.48 4.87
N LEU A 5 -1.94 -6.87 5.54
CA LEU A 5 -2.01 -6.48 6.93
C LEU A 5 -2.23 -4.97 7.03
N TRP A 6 -3.27 -4.56 7.74
CA TRP A 6 -3.65 -3.15 7.87
C TRP A 6 -3.40 -2.68 9.30
N HIS A 7 -2.56 -1.67 9.45
CA HIS A 7 -2.33 -0.92 10.68
C HIS A 7 -3.08 0.40 10.58
N GLY A 8 -3.92 0.68 11.57
CA GLY A 8 -4.64 1.94 11.62
C GLY A 8 -5.11 2.26 13.03
N ARG A 9 -5.83 3.36 13.16
CA ARG A 9 -6.48 3.76 14.41
C ARG A 9 -7.99 3.60 14.28
N GLY A 10 -8.66 3.33 15.40
CA GLY A 10 -10.11 3.30 15.45
C GLY A 10 -10.74 4.56 14.86
N GLY A 11 -11.43 4.42 13.72
CA GLY A 11 -12.03 5.52 12.96
C GLY A 11 -11.37 5.85 11.62
N GLN A 12 -10.15 5.36 11.33
CA GLN A 12 -9.46 5.57 10.05
C GLN A 12 -9.93 4.62 8.94
N GLY A 13 -10.69 3.58 9.27
CA GLY A 13 -11.32 2.71 8.29
C GLY A 13 -10.46 1.56 7.78
N ALA A 14 -9.43 1.13 8.53
CA ALA A 14 -8.61 -0.06 8.20
C ALA A 14 -9.47 -1.31 7.97
N PHE A 15 -10.40 -1.63 8.87
CA PHE A 15 -11.30 -2.78 8.66
C PHE A 15 -12.26 -2.59 7.47
N THR A 16 -12.70 -1.35 7.21
CA THR A 16 -13.51 -1.05 6.01
C THR A 16 -12.71 -1.34 4.74
N ALA A 17 -11.45 -0.89 4.65
CA ALA A 17 -10.60 -1.20 3.51
C ALA A 17 -10.35 -2.70 3.39
N ALA A 18 -10.02 -3.38 4.49
CA ALA A 18 -9.80 -4.82 4.48
C ALA A 18 -10.99 -5.60 3.90
N ARG A 19 -12.22 -5.23 4.30
CA ARG A 19 -13.47 -5.82 3.80
C ARG A 19 -13.71 -5.52 2.33
N LEU A 20 -13.47 -4.29 1.89
CA LEU A 20 -13.69 -3.89 0.50
C LEU A 20 -12.69 -4.56 -0.44
N LEU A 21 -11.42 -4.69 -0.02
CA LEU A 21 -10.42 -5.43 -0.78
C LEU A 21 -10.81 -6.91 -0.91
N GLY A 22 -11.20 -7.55 0.19
CA GLY A 22 -11.66 -8.94 0.16
C GLY A 22 -12.93 -9.13 -0.68
N ALA A 23 -13.88 -8.20 -0.59
CA ALA A 23 -15.07 -8.21 -1.43
C ALA A 23 -14.70 -8.09 -2.92
N ALA A 24 -13.81 -7.17 -3.28
CA ALA A 24 -13.34 -7.00 -4.65
C ALA A 24 -12.65 -8.27 -5.18
N ALA A 25 -11.74 -8.84 -4.39
CA ALA A 25 -10.97 -10.03 -4.77
C ALA A 25 -11.81 -11.32 -4.90
N SER A 26 -13.04 -11.34 -4.35
CA SER A 26 -13.94 -12.50 -4.40
C SER A 26 -15.04 -12.39 -5.47
N LEU A 27 -15.01 -11.35 -6.30
CA LEU A 27 -15.94 -11.19 -7.42
C LEU A 27 -15.63 -12.14 -8.58
N GLU A 28 -14.37 -12.52 -8.73
CA GLU A 28 -13.93 -13.45 -9.77
C GLU A 28 -14.29 -14.89 -9.38
N GLU A 29 -14.81 -15.67 -10.34
CA GLU A 29 -15.15 -17.07 -10.12
C GLU A 29 -13.89 -17.89 -9.76
N GLY A 30 -13.99 -18.71 -8.70
CA GLY A 30 -12.86 -19.48 -8.20
C GLY A 30 -11.87 -18.71 -7.32
N SER A 31 -12.13 -17.42 -7.06
CA SER A 31 -11.37 -16.60 -6.12
C SER A 31 -12.04 -16.56 -4.74
N TYR A 32 -11.22 -16.57 -3.69
CA TYR A 32 -11.65 -16.63 -2.31
C TYR A 32 -10.97 -15.51 -1.51
N ALA A 33 -11.72 -14.92 -0.57
CA ALA A 33 -11.17 -13.93 0.33
C ALA A 33 -11.70 -14.07 1.75
N LEU A 34 -10.88 -13.68 2.73
CA LEU A 34 -11.25 -13.50 4.12
C LEU A 34 -10.81 -12.10 4.56
N ALA A 35 -11.69 -11.38 5.25
CA ALA A 35 -11.35 -10.11 5.87
C ALA A 35 -11.88 -10.08 7.30
N PHE A 36 -11.00 -9.80 8.26
CA PHE A 36 -11.37 -9.75 9.68
C PHE A 36 -10.49 -8.75 10.42
N PRO A 37 -10.98 -8.17 11.52
CA PRO A 37 -10.21 -7.27 12.37
C PRO A 37 -9.56 -8.03 13.53
N SER A 38 -8.55 -7.43 14.14
CA SER A 38 -8.12 -7.71 15.51
C SER A 38 -8.24 -6.42 16.31
N PHE A 39 -9.08 -6.46 17.34
CA PHE A 39 -9.28 -5.37 18.29
C PHE A 39 -8.82 -5.85 19.67
N GLY A 40 -8.03 -5.04 20.36
CA GLY A 40 -7.92 -5.07 21.81
C GLY A 40 -9.14 -4.42 22.49
N PRO A 41 -9.06 -4.08 23.78
CA PRO A 41 -10.11 -3.37 24.53
C PRO A 41 -10.20 -1.88 24.13
N GLU A 42 -10.38 -1.61 22.85
CA GLU A 42 -10.06 -0.32 22.22
C GLU A 42 -11.20 0.71 22.22
N ARG A 43 -10.81 1.97 22.44
CA ARG A 43 -11.60 3.20 22.24
C ARG A 43 -11.27 3.83 20.88
N ARG A 44 -12.09 4.76 20.39
CA ARG A 44 -11.79 5.54 19.17
C ARG A 44 -10.35 6.13 19.23
N GLY A 45 -9.60 6.01 18.14
CA GLY A 45 -8.21 6.49 18.05
C GLY A 45 -7.13 5.51 18.55
N ALA A 46 -7.49 4.42 19.22
CA ALA A 46 -6.51 3.40 19.60
C ALA A 46 -5.97 2.65 18.36
N PRO A 47 -4.68 2.26 18.35
CA PRO A 47 -4.13 1.38 17.33
C PRO A 47 -4.95 0.11 17.21
N MET A 48 -5.18 -0.36 15.98
CA MET A 48 -5.92 -1.57 15.67
C MET A 48 -5.34 -2.21 14.40
N ARG A 49 -5.60 -3.52 14.23
CA ARG A 49 -5.17 -4.26 13.04
C ARG A 49 -6.36 -4.83 12.28
N ALA A 50 -6.27 -4.87 10.97
CA ALA A 50 -7.17 -5.65 10.14
C ALA A 50 -6.39 -6.50 9.15
N PHE A 51 -7.05 -7.51 8.62
CA PHE A 51 -6.41 -8.53 7.79
C PHE A 51 -7.27 -8.77 6.56
N THR A 52 -6.63 -8.91 5.41
CA THR A 52 -7.25 -9.43 4.19
C THR A 52 -6.39 -10.58 3.66
N LYS A 53 -6.99 -11.75 3.48
CA LYS A 53 -6.38 -12.90 2.79
C LYS A 53 -7.11 -13.13 1.48
N MET A 54 -6.40 -13.36 0.39
CA MET A 54 -6.95 -13.58 -0.95
C MET A 54 -6.25 -14.78 -1.58
N ASP A 55 -7.00 -15.73 -2.13
CA ASP A 55 -6.40 -16.91 -2.76
C ASP A 55 -7.28 -17.49 -3.88
N GLY A 56 -6.66 -18.26 -4.77
CA GLY A 56 -7.37 -19.03 -5.81
C GLY A 56 -7.89 -20.38 -5.32
N ARG A 57 -7.95 -20.57 -4.00
CA ARG A 57 -8.38 -21.80 -3.32
C ARG A 57 -9.12 -21.43 -2.03
N PRO A 58 -10.03 -22.29 -1.54
CA PRO A 58 -10.73 -22.04 -0.28
C PRO A 58 -9.78 -21.76 0.88
N ILE A 59 -10.01 -20.66 1.60
CA ILE A 59 -9.15 -20.24 2.72
C ILE A 59 -9.73 -20.79 4.03
N GLY A 60 -9.03 -21.76 4.63
CA GLY A 60 -9.40 -22.32 5.94
C GLY A 60 -8.80 -21.55 7.12
N ASP A 61 -7.67 -20.89 6.91
CA ASP A 61 -6.88 -20.23 7.96
C ASP A 61 -7.44 -18.85 8.33
N ARG A 62 -8.00 -18.77 9.54
CA ARG A 62 -8.56 -17.56 10.15
C ARG A 62 -7.65 -16.94 11.22
N SER A 63 -6.41 -17.42 11.35
CA SER A 63 -5.44 -16.84 12.27
C SER A 63 -4.97 -15.46 11.80
N ALA A 64 -4.56 -14.62 12.75
CA ALA A 64 -3.99 -13.31 12.45
C ALA A 64 -2.75 -13.44 11.55
N ILE A 65 -2.59 -12.49 10.62
CA ILE A 65 -1.43 -12.44 9.73
C ILE A 65 -0.23 -11.96 10.54
N THR A 66 0.83 -12.76 10.57
CA THR A 66 2.13 -12.38 11.15
C THR A 66 3.06 -11.77 10.11
N GLN A 67 3.04 -12.28 8.88
CA GLN A 67 3.82 -11.77 7.75
C GLN A 67 2.91 -11.61 6.52
N ALA A 68 2.99 -10.47 5.85
CA ALA A 68 2.13 -10.11 4.74
C ALA A 68 2.92 -9.79 3.46
N ASP A 69 2.25 -9.89 2.32
CA ASP A 69 2.77 -9.40 1.04
C ASP A 69 2.69 -7.88 1.00
N PHE A 70 1.67 -7.30 1.66
CA PHE A 70 1.51 -5.87 1.83
C PHE A 70 1.19 -5.53 3.28
N VAL A 71 1.94 -4.59 3.86
CA VAL A 71 1.64 -4.03 5.19
C VAL A 71 1.30 -2.55 5.01
N VAL A 72 0.09 -2.17 5.39
CA VAL A 72 -0.46 -0.83 5.14
C VAL A 72 -0.61 -0.09 6.46
N TYR A 73 0.11 1.01 6.64
CA TYR A 73 -0.03 1.92 7.76
C TYR A 73 -0.84 3.15 7.34
N LEU A 74 -2.08 3.25 7.84
CA LEU A 74 -2.95 4.42 7.59
C LEU A 74 -2.49 5.70 8.31
N ASP A 75 -1.50 5.57 9.19
CA ASP A 75 -0.94 6.61 10.03
C ASP A 75 0.55 6.32 10.18
N GLU A 76 1.40 7.24 9.75
CA GLU A 76 2.87 7.12 9.87
C GLU A 76 3.33 6.83 11.30
N THR A 77 2.62 7.32 12.32
CA THR A 77 2.98 7.12 13.74
C THR A 77 2.81 5.68 14.22
N LEU A 78 2.21 4.80 13.40
CA LEU A 78 2.08 3.38 13.68
C LEU A 78 3.21 2.55 13.06
N LEU A 79 4.02 3.15 12.18
CA LEU A 79 5.22 2.51 11.64
C LEU A 79 6.30 2.58 12.73
N ASP A 80 6.68 1.42 13.26
CA ASP A 80 7.68 1.29 14.32
C ASP A 80 8.93 0.54 13.84
N ASP A 81 9.99 0.60 14.64
CA ASP A 81 11.18 -0.21 14.42
C ASP A 81 10.81 -1.70 14.45
N GLY A 82 11.24 -2.47 13.44
CA GLY A 82 10.93 -3.90 13.34
C GLY A 82 9.75 -4.25 12.42
N TRP A 83 9.18 -3.27 11.70
CA TRP A 83 8.19 -3.47 10.64
C TRP A 83 8.59 -4.56 9.63
N GLU A 84 9.89 -4.77 9.41
CA GLU A 84 10.43 -5.79 8.51
C GLU A 84 10.00 -7.20 8.90
N SER A 85 9.76 -7.43 10.19
CA SER A 85 9.30 -8.72 10.71
C SER A 85 7.88 -9.06 10.28
N GLU A 86 7.09 -8.07 9.87
CA GLU A 86 5.73 -8.22 9.36
C GLU A 86 5.68 -8.44 7.84
N LEU A 87 6.83 -8.44 7.15
CA LEU A 87 6.89 -8.68 5.71
C LEU A 87 7.28 -10.10 5.36
N LYS A 88 6.62 -10.63 4.34
CA LYS A 88 7.11 -11.77 3.57
C LYS A 88 8.30 -11.33 2.69
N PRO A 89 9.13 -12.29 2.22
CA PRO A 89 10.13 -12.00 1.19
C PRO A 89 9.49 -11.34 -0.03
N GLY A 90 9.99 -10.17 -0.42
CA GLY A 90 9.46 -9.38 -1.55
C GLY A 90 8.21 -8.55 -1.24
N GLY A 91 7.74 -8.53 0.01
CA GLY A 91 6.61 -7.70 0.40
C GLY A 91 6.93 -6.20 0.47
N LEU A 92 5.88 -5.39 0.46
CA LEU A 92 5.96 -3.93 0.50
C LEU A 92 5.23 -3.35 1.71
N VAL A 93 5.78 -2.27 2.26
CA VAL A 93 5.11 -1.40 3.22
C VAL A 93 4.51 -0.21 2.48
N LEU A 94 3.22 0.04 2.68
CA LEU A 94 2.56 1.26 2.22
C LEU A 94 2.26 2.13 3.44
N VAL A 95 2.72 3.38 3.46
CA VAL A 95 2.55 4.26 4.62
C VAL A 95 1.94 5.60 4.25
N ASN A 96 0.97 6.06 5.03
CA ASN A 96 0.40 7.40 4.86
C ASN A 96 1.40 8.44 5.36
N SER A 97 2.14 9.03 4.44
CA SER A 97 3.19 10.00 4.76
C SER A 97 3.37 10.99 3.61
N THR A 98 3.73 12.22 3.97
CA THR A 98 4.17 13.26 3.03
C THR A 98 5.70 13.26 2.86
N GLN A 99 6.42 12.44 3.62
CA GLN A 99 7.87 12.33 3.51
C GLN A 99 8.27 11.61 2.21
N PRO A 100 9.40 11.98 1.59
CA PRO A 100 9.91 11.26 0.43
C PRO A 100 10.39 9.85 0.83
N ALA A 101 10.40 8.91 -0.12
CA ALA A 101 10.84 7.52 0.13
C ALA A 101 12.26 7.44 0.72
N SER A 102 13.16 8.35 0.32
CA SER A 102 14.53 8.45 0.85
C SER A 102 14.60 8.74 2.35
N ALA A 103 13.56 9.30 2.96
CA ALA A 103 13.51 9.55 4.40
C ALA A 103 13.40 8.25 5.22
N PHE A 104 12.89 7.17 4.63
CA PHE A 104 12.72 5.89 5.30
C PHE A 104 13.93 4.96 5.19
N GLY A 105 14.84 5.24 4.25
CA GLY A 105 16.09 4.49 4.10
C GLY A 105 15.95 3.05 3.58
N ASP A 106 14.75 2.61 3.20
CA ASP A 106 14.48 1.27 2.66
C ASP A 106 13.51 1.33 1.49
N GLY A 107 13.90 0.74 0.35
CA GLY A 107 13.12 0.74 -0.89
C GLY A 107 11.83 -0.08 -0.84
N ARG A 108 11.61 -0.89 0.22
CA ARG A 108 10.35 -1.62 0.44
C ARG A 108 9.26 -0.73 1.04
N ILE A 109 9.60 0.46 1.55
CA ILE A 109 8.65 1.42 2.09
C ILE A 109 8.22 2.38 0.98
N VAL A 110 6.92 2.37 0.68
CA VAL A 110 6.28 3.23 -0.32
C VAL A 110 5.39 4.25 0.42
N PRO A 111 5.88 5.49 0.63
CA PRO A 111 5.06 6.54 1.21
C PRO A 111 4.08 7.10 0.19
N LEU A 112 2.86 7.40 0.65
CA LEU A 112 1.82 8.03 -0.14
C LEU A 112 1.06 9.05 0.71
N ASP A 113 0.88 10.27 0.20
CA ASP A 113 0.09 11.32 0.85
C ASP A 113 -1.41 11.02 0.74
N ALA A 114 -1.86 10.01 1.49
CA ALA A 114 -3.24 9.53 1.43
C ALA A 114 -4.22 10.53 2.05
N ASP A 115 -3.81 11.25 3.08
CA ASP A 115 -4.62 12.31 3.66
C ASP A 115 -4.81 13.48 2.70
N GLY A 116 -3.76 13.91 2.00
CA GLY A 116 -3.85 14.96 0.98
C GLY A 116 -4.67 14.54 -0.24
N ILE A 117 -4.48 13.31 -0.76
CA ILE A 117 -5.27 12.77 -1.86
C ILE A 117 -6.75 12.73 -1.49
N SER A 118 -7.09 12.07 -0.38
CA SER A 118 -8.49 11.90 0.03
C SER A 118 -9.18 13.23 0.33
N SER A 119 -8.47 14.19 0.92
CA SER A 119 -8.99 15.52 1.22
C SER A 119 -9.42 16.29 -0.03
N ARG A 120 -8.73 16.12 -1.17
CA ARG A 120 -9.10 16.79 -2.44
C ARG A 120 -10.47 16.34 -2.97
N TYR A 121 -10.86 15.10 -2.71
CA TYR A 121 -12.11 14.53 -3.21
C TYR A 121 -13.25 14.54 -2.19
N LEU A 122 -12.92 14.41 -0.90
CA LEU A 122 -13.92 14.25 0.17
C LEU A 122 -14.00 15.45 1.11
N GLY A 123 -13.09 16.42 0.98
CA GLY A 123 -12.98 17.58 1.90
C GLY A 123 -12.48 17.23 3.30
N ARG A 124 -11.98 16.00 3.52
CA ARG A 124 -11.46 15.51 4.80
C ARG A 124 -10.47 14.35 4.61
N PRO A 125 -9.50 14.17 5.54
CA PRO A 125 -8.49 13.12 5.44
C PRO A 125 -9.10 11.75 5.80
N ILE A 126 -9.27 10.91 4.78
CA ILE A 126 -9.75 9.53 4.90
C ILE A 126 -8.81 8.64 4.07
N PRO A 127 -7.71 8.14 4.66
CA PRO A 127 -6.62 7.53 3.91
C PRO A 127 -6.93 6.13 3.38
N ASN A 128 -7.89 5.42 3.98
CA ASN A 128 -8.09 3.98 3.72
C ASN A 128 -8.43 3.65 2.26
N THR A 129 -9.28 4.44 1.59
CA THR A 129 -9.65 4.19 0.19
C THR A 129 -8.51 4.52 -0.78
N VAL A 130 -7.58 5.42 -0.40
CA VAL A 130 -6.38 5.69 -1.19
C VAL A 130 -5.52 4.43 -1.29
N PHE A 131 -5.30 3.74 -0.18
CA PHE A 131 -4.51 2.50 -0.18
C PHE A 131 -5.20 1.34 -0.91
N LEU A 132 -6.53 1.34 -1.05
CA LEU A 132 -7.20 0.41 -1.96
C LEU A 132 -6.79 0.66 -3.42
N GLY A 133 -6.74 1.92 -3.85
CA GLY A 133 -6.25 2.28 -5.18
C GLY A 133 -4.76 1.99 -5.35
N ALA A 134 -3.94 2.25 -4.33
CA ALA A 134 -2.52 1.89 -4.35
C ALA A 134 -2.31 0.38 -4.54
N LEU A 135 -3.03 -0.45 -3.77
CA LEU A 135 -2.96 -1.90 -3.90
C LEU A 135 -3.47 -2.38 -5.26
N CYS A 136 -4.43 -1.71 -5.89
CA CYS A 136 -4.86 -2.03 -7.25
C CYS A 136 -3.75 -1.85 -8.29
N ALA A 137 -2.84 -0.89 -8.08
CA ALA A 137 -1.69 -0.72 -8.96
C ALA A 137 -0.60 -1.77 -8.72
N LEU A 138 -0.48 -2.31 -7.50
CA LEU A 138 0.62 -3.17 -7.06
C LEU A 138 0.26 -4.66 -7.00
N CYS A 139 -1.03 -5.01 -6.98
CA CYS A 139 -1.52 -6.35 -6.75
C CYS A 139 -2.35 -6.84 -7.93
N ASP A 140 -1.88 -7.88 -8.61
CA ASP A 140 -2.53 -8.46 -9.79
C ASP A 140 -3.85 -9.19 -9.51
N ARG A 141 -4.31 -9.24 -8.25
CA ARG A 141 -5.54 -9.93 -7.85
C ARG A 141 -6.78 -9.04 -7.88
N VAL A 142 -6.61 -7.71 -7.87
CA VAL A 142 -7.72 -6.77 -7.75
C VAL A 142 -7.54 -5.59 -8.69
N ASP A 143 -8.52 -5.40 -9.57
CA ASP A 143 -8.56 -4.26 -10.48
C ASP A 143 -9.52 -3.14 -10.01
N GLU A 144 -9.46 -1.99 -10.70
CA GLU A 144 -10.24 -0.80 -10.37
C GLU A 144 -11.75 -1.07 -10.54
N GLN A 145 -12.12 -1.97 -11.46
CA GLN A 145 -13.50 -2.35 -11.71
C GLN A 145 -14.08 -3.13 -10.54
N ALA A 146 -13.38 -4.16 -10.06
CA ALA A 146 -13.74 -5.00 -8.94
C ALA A 146 -13.84 -4.18 -7.65
N LEU A 147 -12.86 -3.29 -7.39
CA LEU A 147 -12.96 -2.34 -6.28
C LEU A 147 -14.16 -1.42 -6.43
N GLY A 148 -14.44 -0.95 -7.64
CA GLY A 148 -15.59 -0.10 -7.89
C GLY A 148 -16.92 -0.80 -7.62
N GLN A 149 -17.02 -2.10 -7.89
CA GLN A 149 -18.18 -2.90 -7.52
C GLN A 149 -18.27 -3.10 -6.00
N ALA A 150 -17.14 -3.41 -5.35
CA ALA A 150 -17.07 -3.57 -3.90
C ALA A 150 -17.46 -2.28 -3.16
N VAL A 151 -17.01 -1.11 -3.61
CA VAL A 151 -17.40 0.20 -3.07
C VAL A 151 -18.91 0.41 -3.21
N ARG A 152 -19.47 0.11 -4.40
CA ARG A 152 -20.91 0.28 -4.64
C ARG A 152 -21.78 -0.61 -3.76
N ALA A 153 -21.33 -1.85 -3.52
CA ALA A 153 -22.02 -2.81 -2.68
C ALA A 153 -21.82 -2.55 -1.18
N GLY A 154 -20.63 -2.09 -0.77
CA GLY A 154 -20.21 -1.98 0.62
C GLY A 154 -20.37 -0.61 1.26
N MET A 155 -20.60 0.45 0.48
CA MET A 155 -20.74 1.82 0.97
C MET A 155 -22.09 2.46 0.59
N PRO A 156 -22.57 3.47 1.35
CA PRO A 156 -23.72 4.28 0.95
C PRO A 156 -23.51 5.00 -0.38
N ALA A 157 -24.56 5.11 -1.19
CA ALA A 157 -24.54 5.73 -2.53
C ALA A 157 -23.87 7.11 -2.59
N LYS A 158 -24.14 7.96 -1.59
CA LYS A 158 -23.55 9.30 -1.49
C LYS A 158 -22.02 9.32 -1.37
N LEU A 159 -21.38 8.19 -1.07
CA LEU A 159 -19.93 8.07 -0.93
C LEU A 159 -19.27 7.50 -2.20
N HIS A 160 -20.04 6.98 -3.16
CA HIS A 160 -19.48 6.23 -4.29
C HIS A 160 -18.56 7.09 -5.16
N GLU A 161 -19.08 8.20 -5.69
CA GLU A 161 -18.35 9.05 -6.65
C GLU A 161 -16.98 9.47 -6.13
N GLY A 162 -16.92 10.07 -4.94
CA GLY A 162 -15.65 10.52 -4.36
C GLY A 162 -14.67 9.38 -4.07
N ASN A 163 -15.16 8.23 -3.58
CA ASN A 163 -14.28 7.09 -3.30
C ASN A 163 -13.76 6.42 -4.58
N LEU A 164 -14.57 6.35 -5.64
CA LEU A 164 -14.13 5.83 -6.94
C LEU A 164 -13.07 6.72 -7.58
N ALA A 165 -13.25 8.05 -7.48
CA ALA A 165 -12.26 9.00 -7.96
C ALA A 165 -10.92 8.90 -7.19
N ILE A 166 -10.99 8.67 -5.87
CA ILE A 166 -9.80 8.41 -5.04
C ILE A 166 -9.07 7.14 -5.49
N VAL A 167 -9.78 6.03 -5.72
CA VAL A 167 -9.16 4.76 -6.16
C VAL A 167 -8.37 4.98 -7.45
N ALA A 168 -8.98 5.61 -8.46
CA ALA A 168 -8.33 5.89 -9.73
C ALA A 168 -7.11 6.82 -9.56
N ALA A 169 -7.25 7.90 -8.78
CA ALA A 169 -6.16 8.85 -8.54
C ALA A 169 -4.98 8.21 -7.81
N ALA A 170 -5.24 7.35 -6.82
CA ALA A 170 -4.20 6.65 -6.07
C ALA A 170 -3.49 5.61 -6.94
N ALA A 171 -4.23 4.83 -7.72
CA ALA A 171 -3.63 3.87 -8.66
C ALA A 171 -2.72 4.58 -9.68
N GLN A 172 -3.16 5.71 -10.21
CA GLN A 172 -2.35 6.53 -11.12
C GLN A 172 -1.08 7.08 -10.44
N ALA A 173 -1.19 7.57 -9.21
CA ALA A 173 -0.05 8.10 -8.46
C ALA A 173 1.03 7.03 -8.25
N VAL A 174 0.63 5.81 -7.86
CA VAL A 174 1.57 4.70 -7.66
C VAL A 174 2.21 4.25 -8.98
N ARG A 175 1.42 4.08 -10.05
CA ARG A 175 1.97 3.74 -11.38
C ARG A 175 2.99 4.77 -11.87
N ALA A 176 2.78 6.05 -11.56
CA ALA A 176 3.74 7.11 -11.90
C ALA A 176 5.03 7.04 -11.07
N MET A 177 4.94 6.66 -9.79
CA MET A 177 6.10 6.41 -8.93
C MET A 177 6.92 5.22 -9.44
N ASP A 178 6.28 4.11 -9.79
CA ASP A 178 6.96 2.93 -10.33
C ASP A 178 7.66 3.25 -11.65
N ALA A 179 7.01 4.01 -12.54
CA ALA A 179 7.62 4.45 -13.79
C ALA A 179 8.82 5.37 -13.56
N ALA A 180 8.76 6.27 -12.57
CA ALA A 180 9.86 7.14 -12.21
C ALA A 180 11.05 6.34 -11.63
N ALA A 181 10.77 5.39 -10.73
CA ALA A 181 11.79 4.51 -10.15
C ALA A 181 12.45 3.62 -11.21
N ALA A 182 11.69 3.12 -12.18
CA ALA A 182 12.23 2.36 -13.31
C ALA A 182 13.15 3.23 -14.19
N PHE A 183 12.76 4.48 -14.46
CA PHE A 183 13.58 5.41 -15.25
C PHE A 183 14.88 5.81 -14.53
N GLU A 184 14.83 6.02 -13.20
CA GLU A 184 16.03 6.26 -12.39
C GLU A 184 16.94 5.04 -12.33
N GLY A 185 16.38 3.82 -12.23
CA GLY A 185 17.12 2.56 -12.29
C GLY A 185 17.84 2.34 -13.63
N ASP A 186 17.20 2.71 -14.75
CA ASP A 186 17.80 2.63 -16.09
C ASP A 186 18.92 3.67 -16.30
N LEU A 187 18.83 4.85 -15.68
CA LEU A 187 19.90 5.86 -15.68
C LEU A 187 21.06 5.49 -14.75
N ALA A 188 20.81 4.70 -13.71
CA ALA A 188 21.81 4.20 -12.75
C ALA A 188 22.50 2.90 -13.20
N GLY A 189 22.54 2.62 -14.51
CA GLY A 189 23.25 1.48 -15.10
C GLY A 189 24.71 1.34 -14.65
N PRO A 190 25.34 0.16 -14.81
CA PRO A 190 26.43 -0.34 -13.95
C PRO A 190 27.79 0.39 -14.00
N ASP A 191 27.92 1.53 -14.67
CA ASP A 191 29.18 2.27 -14.82
C ASP A 191 29.11 3.67 -14.17
N SER A 192 29.09 3.73 -12.83
CA SER A 192 29.51 4.94 -12.11
C SER A 192 30.79 4.76 -11.28
N SER A 193 31.39 3.57 -11.27
CA SER A 193 32.69 3.33 -10.64
C SER A 193 33.90 3.46 -11.59
N ALA A 194 33.71 3.81 -12.86
CA ALA A 194 34.81 3.99 -13.82
C ALA A 194 35.26 5.46 -14.02
N ALA A 195 34.64 6.43 -13.33
CA ALA A 195 34.96 7.85 -13.48
C ALA A 195 35.90 8.41 -12.38
N ALA A 196 36.50 7.55 -11.55
CA ALA A 196 37.42 7.96 -10.48
C ALA A 196 38.91 7.73 -10.76
N ASP A 197 39.29 7.00 -11.82
CA ASP A 197 40.69 6.61 -12.08
C ASP A 197 41.36 7.32 -13.27
N LEU A 198 40.84 8.48 -13.70
CA LEU A 198 41.43 9.24 -14.82
C LEU A 198 41.76 10.70 -14.51
N VAL A 199 42.20 10.99 -13.27
CA VAL A 199 42.79 12.29 -12.91
C VAL A 199 44.24 12.18 -12.41
N ASP A 200 44.80 10.97 -12.28
CA ASP A 200 46.17 10.78 -11.74
C ASP A 200 47.27 10.42 -12.77
N ALA A 201 47.00 10.54 -14.08
CA ALA A 201 47.97 10.13 -15.13
C ALA A 201 48.46 11.24 -16.07
N VAL A 202 48.21 12.52 -15.80
CA VAL A 202 48.83 13.62 -16.57
C VAL A 202 49.40 14.67 -15.61
N GLY A 203 50.42 14.27 -14.86
CA GLY A 203 51.22 15.15 -14.03
C GLY A 203 52.63 14.60 -13.82
N CYS A 204 53.61 15.24 -14.48
CA CYS A 204 55.06 15.18 -14.25
C CYS A 204 55.87 14.05 -14.92
N ARG A 205 56.57 14.41 -16.02
CA ARG A 205 58.04 14.60 -16.11
C ARG A 205 58.55 14.38 -17.55
N GLY A 206 59.46 15.26 -17.99
CA GLY A 206 60.40 14.99 -19.09
C GLY A 206 60.34 16.00 -20.22
#